data_AF-A0A938UDV8-F1
#
_entry.id   AF-A0A938UDV8-F1
#
_cell.length_a   1.000
_cell.length_b   1.000
_cell.length_c   1.000
_cell.angle_alpha   90.00
_cell.angle_beta   90.00
_cell.angle_gamma   90.00
#
_symmetry.space_group_name_H-M   'P 1'
#
loop_
_entity.id
_entity.type
_entity.pdbx_description
1 polymer ?
#
loop_
_entity_poly.entity_id
_entity_poly.type
_entity_poly.pdbx_seq_one_letter_code
_entity_poly.pdbx_strand_id
1 'polypeptide(L)' 'MKRNKRTTVKAHDGLTPLTEHILATMGQEGAAIRKRLKTFYRERGMTEPLPLEQPVDTPVCEMT' A
#
# COMPACT_ATOMS: atom_id res chain seq x y z
N MET A 1 27.21 18.86 -11.84
CA MET A 1 26.78 17.90 -10.80
C MET A 1 25.26 17.74 -10.88
N LYS A 2 24.75 16.64 -11.47
CA LYS A 2 23.30 16.43 -11.65
C LYS A 2 22.74 15.86 -10.34
N ARG A 3 21.98 16.68 -9.60
CA ARG A 3 21.34 16.25 -8.35
C ARG A 3 20.10 15.42 -8.71
N ASN A 4 20.03 14.16 -8.28
CA ASN A 4 18.82 13.36 -8.41
C ASN A 4 17.73 13.98 -7.53
N LYS A 5 16.60 14.36 -8.13
CA LYS A 5 15.48 14.97 -7.42
C LYS A 5 14.85 13.88 -6.54
N ARG A 6 14.93 14.07 -5.23
CA ARG A 6 14.37 13.13 -4.24
C ARG A 6 12.87 13.00 -4.47
N THR A 7 12.41 11.82 -4.83
CA THR A 7 10.99 11.50 -5.01
C THR A 7 10.32 11.39 -3.64
N THR A 8 9.26 12.15 -3.42
CA THR A 8 8.46 12.09 -2.19
C THR A 8 7.22 11.26 -2.48
N VAL A 9 7.01 10.17 -1.74
CA VAL A 9 5.78 9.39 -1.82
C VAL A 9 4.68 10.22 -1.19
N LYS A 10 3.72 10.69 -1.99
CA LYS A 10 2.49 11.26 -1.47
C LYS A 10 1.60 10.10 -1.03
N ALA A 11 1.39 9.96 0.27
CA ALA A 11 0.33 9.09 0.78
C ALA A 11 -0.99 9.64 0.24
N HIS A 12 -1.62 8.94 -0.69
CA HIS A 12 -2.99 9.25 -1.10
C HIS A 12 -3.92 8.78 0.02
N ASP A 13 -4.82 9.65 0.48
CA ASP A 13 -5.83 9.33 1.50
C ASP A 13 -6.85 8.26 1.05
N GLY A 14 -6.75 7.79 -0.20
CA GLY A 14 -7.66 6.84 -0.81
C GLY A 14 -6.95 5.73 -1.58
N LEU A 15 -7.68 4.64 -1.80
CA LEU A 15 -7.24 3.53 -2.64
C LEU A 15 -7.14 3.99 -4.10
N THR A 16 -6.12 3.52 -4.79
CA THR A 16 -5.99 3.80 -6.23
C THR A 16 -7.12 3.09 -7.00
N PRO A 17 -7.53 3.61 -8.18
CA PRO A 17 -8.55 2.98 -9.01
C PRO A 17 -8.23 1.52 -9.36
N LEU A 18 -6.95 1.20 -9.59
CA LEU A 18 -6.51 -0.18 -9.85
C LEU A 18 -6.71 -1.07 -8.64
N THR A 19 -6.34 -0.61 -7.44
CA THR A 19 -6.55 -1.37 -6.20
C THR A 19 -8.03 -1.60 -5.93
N GLU A 20 -8.87 -0.59 -6.14
CA GLU A 20 -10.33 -0.71 -6.04
C GLU A 20 -10.87 -1.77 -7.01
N HIS A 21 -10.38 -1.80 -8.25
CA HIS A 21 -10.77 -2.80 -9.24
C HIS A 21 -10.37 -4.22 -8.82
N ILE A 22 -9.12 -4.44 -8.42
CA ILE A 22 -8.64 -5.75 -7.95
C ILE A 22 -9.50 -6.25 -6.77
N LEU A 23 -9.72 -5.40 -5.76
CA LEU A 23 -10.52 -5.77 -4.60
C LEU A 23 -11.98 -6.06 -4.97
N ALA A 24 -12.55 -5.35 -5.95
CA ALA A 24 -13.89 -5.64 -6.43
C ALA A 24 -13.98 -7.04 -7.09
N THR A 25 -12.95 -7.45 -7.83
CA THR A 25 -12.92 -8.78 -8.47
C THR A 25 -12.83 -9.95 -7.49
N MET A 26 -12.33 -9.72 -6.27
CA MET A 26 -12.20 -10.75 -5.22
C MET A 26 -13.51 -11.02 -4.46
N GLY A 27 -14.55 -10.21 -4.64
CA GLY A 27 -15.83 -10.37 -3.92
C GLY A 27 -15.74 -10.07 -2.42
N GLN A 28 -16.21 -11.01 -1.58
CA GLN A 28 -16.32 -10.83 -0.12
C GLN A 28 -14.97 -10.56 0.56
N GLU A 29 -13.94 -11.32 0.20
CA GLU A 29 -12.59 -11.13 0.77
C GLU A 29 -12.02 -9.76 0.39
N GLY A 30 -12.21 -9.35 -0.85
CA GLY A 30 -11.82 -8.02 -1.33
C GLY A 30 -12.55 -6.90 -0.60
N ALA A 31 -13.84 -7.07 -0.29
CA ALA A 31 -14.59 -6.10 0.51
C ALA A 31 -14.03 -5.96 1.93
N ALA A 32 -13.63 -7.08 2.56
CA ALA A 32 -13.00 -7.06 3.89
C ALA A 32 -11.63 -6.36 3.86
N ILE A 33 -10.80 -6.65 2.86
CA ILE A 33 -9.50 -6.00 2.66
C ILE A 33 -9.68 -4.50 2.40
N ARG A 34 -10.62 -4.11 1.54
CA ARG A 34 -10.95 -2.71 1.23
C ARG A 34 -11.29 -1.93 2.49
N LYS A 35 -12.13 -2.49 3.37
CA LYS A 35 -12.51 -1.86 4.64
C LYS A 35 -11.29 -1.65 5.54
N ARG A 36 -10.42 -2.66 5.68
CA ARG A 36 -9.18 -2.58 6.46
C ARG A 36 -8.22 -1.52 5.93
N LEU A 37 -8.00 -1.48 4.61
CA LEU A 37 -7.11 -0.49 3.99
C LEU A 37 -7.62 0.94 4.16
N LYS A 38 -8.93 1.17 4.00
CA LYS A 38 -9.52 2.51 4.23
C LYS A 38 -9.35 2.96 5.68
N THR A 39 -9.56 2.06 6.64
CA THR A 39 -9.32 2.36 8.06
C THR A 39 -7.84 2.69 8.30
N PHE A 40 -6.93 1.87 7.78
CA PHE A 40 -5.49 2.07 7.92
C PHE A 40 -5.01 3.40 7.35
N TYR A 41 -5.43 3.76 6.13
CA TYR A 41 -5.05 5.04 5.53
C TYR A 41 -5.65 6.22 6.27
N ARG A 42 -6.89 6.11 6.79
CA ARG A 42 -7.50 7.16 7.61
C ARG A 42 -6.71 7.40 8.91
N GLU A 43 -6.30 6.32 9.59
CA GLU A 43 -5.52 6.40 10.83
C GLU A 43 -4.11 6.97 10.59
N ARG A 44 -3.46 6.59 9.48
CA ARG A 44 -2.14 7.11 9.08
C ARG A 44 -2.18 8.50 8.44
N GLY A 45 -3.31 8.94 7.91
CA GLY A 45 -3.50 10.34 7.50
C GLY A 45 -3.61 11.30 8.70
N MET A 46 -4.00 10.78 9.87
CA MET A 46 -4.14 11.53 11.13
C MET A 46 -2.90 11.51 12.01
N THR A 47 -1.98 10.57 11.79
CA THR A 47 -0.78 10.37 12.63
C THR A 47 0.45 10.49 11.76
N GLU A 48 1.39 11.34 12.16
CA GLU A 48 2.66 11.63 11.49
C GLU A 48 3.32 10.36 10.89
N PRO A 49 3.94 10.42 9.70
CA PRO A 49 4.30 9.22 8.95
C PRO A 49 5.30 8.36 9.73
N LEU A 50 4.84 7.22 10.25
CA LEU A 50 5.76 6.19 10.73
C LEU A 50 6.59 5.69 9.54
N PRO A 51 7.93 5.61 9.68
CA PRO A 51 8.79 5.04 8.65
C PRO A 51 8.25 3.67 8.26
N LEU A 52 7.90 3.51 6.99
CA LEU A 52 7.61 2.18 6.45
C LEU A 52 8.93 1.42 6.45
N GLU A 53 9.12 0.60 7.48
CA GLU A 53 10.19 -0.39 7.54
C GLU A 53 10.12 -1.28 6.27
N GLN A 54 11.32 -1.62 5.81
CA GLN A 54 11.73 -2.07 4.49
C GLN A 54 10.94 -3.25 3.88
N PRO A 55 11.01 -3.45 2.54
CA PRO A 55 10.42 -4.60 1.89
C PRO A 55 10.97 -5.89 2.51
N VAL A 56 10.09 -6.74 3.01
CA VAL A 56 10.43 -8.13 3.32
C VAL A 56 10.65 -8.84 1.98
N ASP A 57 11.92 -9.00 1.61
CA ASP A 57 12.37 -9.98 0.63
C ASP A 57 11.94 -11.37 1.11
N THR A 58 10.76 -11.83 0.71
CA THR A 58 10.41 -13.24 0.80
C THR A 58 11.23 -14.00 -0.24
N PRO A 59 12.16 -14.90 0.15
CA PRO A 59 12.83 -15.75 -0.82
C PRO A 59 11.81 -16.66 -1.48
N VAL A 60 11.80 -16.64 -2.81
CA VAL A 60 11.05 -17.56 -3.66
C VAL A 60 11.46 -18.99 -3.30
N CYS A 61 10.45 -19.85 -3.12
CA CYS A 61 10.59 -21.29 -2.93
C CYS A 61 11.41 -21.90 -4.08
N GLU A 62 12.64 -22.35 -3.80
CA GLU A 62 13.40 -23.18 -4.74
C GLU A 62 12.75 -24.56 -4.79
N MET A 63 12.14 -24.88 -5.93
CA MET A 63 11.81 -26.25 -6.31
C MET A 63 13.05 -26.87 -6.96
N THR A 64 13.65 -27.85 -6.29
CA THR A 64 14.48 -28.89 -6.89
C THR A 64 14.16 -30.22 -6.24
#